data_AF-A0A8W7MTP2-F1
#
_entry.id   AF-A0A8W7MTP2-F1
#
_cell.length_a   1.000
_cell.length_b   1.000
_cell.length_c   1.000
_cell.angle_alpha   90.00
_cell.angle_beta   90.00
_cell.angle_gamma   90.00
#
_symmetry.space_group_name_H-M   'P 1'
#
loop_
_entity.id
_entity.type
_entity.pdbx_description
1 polymer ?
#
loop_
_entity_poly.entity_id
_entity_poly.type
_entity_poly.pdbx_seq_one_letter_code
_entity_poly.pdbx_strand_id
1 'polypeptide(L)'
;MDLSMIPDPVEEIASEYLYVLVAANDVVAHIDWMYGIYQTWTGTHFHANLYLPPEHWQFYRDKINYVNQTWSSLSAVVAENDCPEMRELLRPLDDRRLAWQVTKMFLNDILEASEHGWMNVD
;
A
#
# COMPACT_ATOMS: atom_id res chain seq x y z
N MET A 1 -7.56 0.26 44.05
CA MET A 1 -7.82 -0.78 43.04
C MET A 1 -8.10 -0.03 41.76
N ASP A 2 -7.15 -0.10 40.83
CA ASP A 2 -7.20 0.62 39.56
C ASP A 2 -8.11 -0.19 38.63
N LEU A 3 -9.30 0.32 38.35
CA LEU A 3 -10.21 -0.26 37.38
C LEU A 3 -9.61 0.08 36.02
N SER A 4 -8.93 -0.91 35.44
CA SER A 4 -8.55 -0.94 34.04
C SER A 4 -9.64 -0.27 33.20
N MET A 5 -9.31 0.86 32.58
CA MET A 5 -10.17 1.56 31.62
C MET A 5 -10.42 0.63 30.43
N ILE A 6 -11.47 -0.18 30.54
CA ILE A 6 -12.07 -0.82 29.38
C ILE A 6 -12.79 0.31 28.66
N PRO A 7 -12.36 0.69 27.44
CA PRO A 7 -13.01 1.77 26.71
C PRO A 7 -14.49 1.43 26.49
N ASP A 8 -15.35 2.44 26.59
CA ASP A 8 -16.76 2.25 26.31
C ASP A 8 -16.95 1.85 24.84
N PRO A 9 -17.96 1.03 24.48
CA PRO A 9 -18.17 0.56 23.10
C PRO A 9 -18.26 1.69 22.05
N VAL A 10 -18.65 2.89 22.45
CA VAL A 10 -18.70 4.09 21.58
C VAL A 10 -17.29 4.64 21.31
N GLU A 11 -16.40 4.59 22.29
CA GLU A 11 -15.00 5.03 22.13
C GLU A 11 -14.19 4.06 21.28
N GLU A 12 -14.45 2.75 21.43
CA GLU A 12 -13.83 1.69 20.62
C GLU A 12 -14.20 1.84 19.14
N ILE A 13 -15.49 2.00 18.82
CA ILE A 13 -15.96 2.23 17.44
C ILE A 13 -15.37 3.54 16.87
N ALA A 14 -15.35 4.63 17.64
CA ALA A 14 -14.77 5.89 17.16
C ALA A 14 -13.25 5.78 16.86
N SER A 15 -12.53 4.99 17.65
CA SER A 15 -11.11 4.69 17.43
C SER A 15 -10.88 3.88 16.16
N GLU A 16 -11.69 2.85 15.93
CA GLU A 16 -11.60 2.02 14.72
C GLU A 16 -11.94 2.81 13.45
N TYR A 17 -12.97 3.65 13.49
CA TYR A 17 -13.29 4.55 12.38
C TYR A 17 -12.14 5.48 12.02
N LEU A 18 -11.54 6.11 13.04
CA LEU A 18 -10.41 7.01 12.84
C LEU A 18 -9.19 6.26 12.29
N TYR A 19 -8.93 5.06 12.81
CA TYR A 19 -7.88 4.18 12.30
C TYR A 19 -8.10 3.85 10.82
N VAL A 20 -9.29 3.37 10.44
CA VAL A 20 -9.62 3.03 9.05
C VAL A 20 -9.48 4.24 8.14
N LEU A 21 -10.01 5.39 8.54
CA LEU A 21 -9.92 6.62 7.75
C LEU A 21 -8.48 7.06 7.52
N VAL A 22 -7.65 7.10 8.56
CA VAL A 22 -6.26 7.56 8.46
C VAL A 22 -5.44 6.59 7.62
N ALA A 23 -5.49 5.30 7.94
CA ALA A 23 -4.69 4.30 7.23
C ALA A 23 -5.14 4.12 5.77
N ALA A 24 -6.43 4.26 5.45
CA ALA A 24 -6.89 4.25 4.07
C ALA A 24 -6.32 5.43 3.27
N ASN A 25 -6.30 6.64 3.85
CA ASN A 25 -5.72 7.82 3.21
C ASN A 25 -4.19 7.68 3.01
N ASP A 26 -3.48 7.11 3.98
CA ASP A 26 -2.03 6.88 3.86
C ASP A 26 -1.72 5.89 2.74
N VAL A 27 -2.49 4.80 2.64
CA VAL A 27 -2.33 3.81 1.56
C VAL A 27 -2.65 4.44 0.20
N VAL A 28 -3.71 5.27 0.10
CA VAL A 28 -4.02 6.04 -1.11
C VAL A 28 -2.84 6.92 -1.54
N ALA A 29 -2.26 7.68 -0.61
CA ALA A 29 -1.12 8.55 -0.90
C ALA A 29 0.11 7.75 -1.39
N HIS A 30 0.35 6.58 -0.79
CA HIS A 30 1.42 5.68 -1.22
C HIS A 30 1.18 5.10 -2.61
N ILE A 31 -0.05 4.71 -2.94
CA ILE A 31 -0.40 4.24 -4.29
C ILE A 31 -0.22 5.37 -5.30
N ASP A 32 -0.76 6.56 -5.03
CA ASP A 32 -0.71 7.70 -5.96
C ASP A 32 0.75 8.12 -6.23
N TRP A 33 1.60 8.13 -5.19
CA TRP A 33 3.04 8.41 -5.34
C TRP A 33 3.76 7.35 -6.18
N MET A 34 3.57 6.06 -5.90
CA MET A 34 4.20 4.99 -6.70
C MET A 34 3.66 4.95 -8.13
N TYR A 35 2.38 5.22 -8.33
CA TYR A 35 1.78 5.31 -9.65
C TYR A 35 2.37 6.47 -10.45
N GLY A 36 2.68 7.60 -9.81
CA GLY A 36 3.43 8.69 -10.43
C GLY A 36 4.82 8.28 -10.90
N ILE A 37 5.53 7.42 -10.16
CA ILE A 37 6.81 6.84 -10.60
C ILE A 37 6.58 5.96 -11.83
N TYR A 38 5.60 5.04 -11.79
CA TYR A 38 5.24 4.21 -12.92
C TYR A 38 4.93 5.04 -14.17
N GLN A 39 4.10 6.08 -14.07
CA GLN A 39 3.76 6.96 -15.18
C GLN A 39 4.96 7.72 -15.71
N THR A 40 5.84 8.20 -14.82
CA THR A 40 7.07 8.88 -15.24
C THR A 40 7.94 7.91 -16.02
N TRP A 41 8.19 6.72 -15.50
CA TRP A 41 9.11 5.76 -16.10
C TRP A 41 8.60 5.19 -17.42
N THR A 42 7.30 4.85 -17.50
CA THR A 42 6.69 4.36 -18.74
C THR A 42 6.38 5.45 -19.76
N GLY A 43 6.10 6.67 -19.31
CA GLY A 43 5.77 7.80 -20.17
C GLY A 43 6.98 8.53 -20.75
N THR A 44 8.14 8.46 -20.08
CA THR A 44 9.37 9.13 -20.55
C THR A 44 10.38 8.19 -21.19
N HIS A 45 10.41 6.89 -20.85
CA HIS A 45 11.44 5.96 -21.30
C HIS A 45 10.84 4.61 -21.72
N PHE A 46 11.23 4.15 -22.90
CA PHE A 46 10.91 2.83 -23.41
C PHE A 46 11.46 1.78 -22.43
N HIS A 47 10.65 0.76 -22.09
CA HIS A 47 10.87 -0.31 -21.09
C HIS A 47 12.24 -1.03 -21.11
N ALA A 48 13.09 -0.80 -22.11
CA ALA A 48 14.39 -1.44 -22.20
C ALA A 48 15.38 -0.76 -21.23
N ASN A 49 15.66 -1.44 -20.11
CA ASN A 49 16.81 -1.22 -19.21
C ASN A 49 16.59 -0.33 -17.97
N LEU A 50 15.39 -0.29 -17.39
CA LEU A 50 15.23 0.27 -16.05
C LEU A 50 15.76 -0.74 -15.01
N TYR A 51 16.86 -0.36 -14.35
CA TYR A 51 17.45 -1.11 -13.25
C TYR A 51 17.57 -0.22 -12.02
N LEU A 52 17.25 -0.79 -10.87
CA LEU A 52 17.44 -0.19 -9.57
C LEU A 52 18.82 -0.56 -9.01
N PRO A 53 19.58 0.41 -8.48
CA PRO A 53 20.73 0.13 -7.64
C PRO A 53 20.34 -0.68 -6.37
N PRO A 54 21.21 -1.58 -5.87
CA PRO A 54 20.90 -2.47 -4.73
C PRO A 54 20.42 -1.75 -3.47
N GLU A 55 20.94 -0.56 -3.19
CA GLU A 55 20.57 0.27 -2.04
C GLU A 55 19.09 0.70 -2.04
N HIS A 56 18.41 0.63 -3.19
CA HIS A 56 17.01 1.01 -3.31
C HIS A 56 16.04 -0.18 -3.24
N TRP A 57 16.50 -1.42 -3.38
CA TRP A 57 15.61 -2.57 -3.51
C TRP A 57 14.70 -2.75 -2.30
N GLN A 58 15.30 -2.75 -1.10
CA GLN A 58 14.54 -2.96 0.14
C GLN A 58 13.50 -1.86 0.34
N PHE A 59 13.83 -0.61 0.01
CA PHE A 59 12.90 0.51 0.11
C PHE A 59 11.63 0.29 -0.73
N TYR A 60 11.76 -0.13 -1.99
CA TYR A 60 10.58 -0.41 -2.83
C TYR A 60 9.81 -1.65 -2.35
N ARG A 61 10.51 -2.70 -1.91
CA ARG A 61 9.88 -3.89 -1.31
C ARG A 61 9.05 -3.51 -0.08
N ASP A 62 9.58 -2.66 0.79
CA ASP A 62 8.88 -2.19 1.99
C ASP A 62 7.64 -1.37 1.65
N LYS A 63 7.71 -0.51 0.63
CA LYS A 63 6.53 0.24 0.16
C LYS A 63 5.45 -0.67 -0.42
N ILE A 64 5.85 -1.69 -1.20
CA ILE A 64 4.90 -2.67 -1.74
C ILE A 64 4.26 -3.49 -0.62
N ASN A 65 5.06 -3.93 0.35
CA ASN A 65 4.59 -4.69 1.50
C ASN A 65 3.64 -3.87 2.36
N TYR A 66 3.99 -2.61 2.65
CA TYR A 66 3.15 -1.69 3.40
C TYR A 66 1.76 -1.54 2.77
N VAL A 67 1.68 -1.29 1.45
CA VAL A 67 0.38 -1.15 0.78
C VAL A 67 -0.42 -2.45 0.84
N ASN A 68 0.18 -3.60 0.52
CA ASN A 68 -0.53 -4.88 0.54
C ASN A 68 -1.02 -5.26 1.95
N GLN A 69 -0.16 -5.13 2.95
CA GLN A 69 -0.48 -5.51 4.33
C GLN A 69 -1.53 -4.59 4.92
N THR A 70 -1.35 -3.26 4.81
CA THR A 70 -2.30 -2.29 5.37
C THR A 70 -3.66 -2.39 4.71
N TRP A 71 -3.73 -2.51 3.36
CA TRP A 71 -5.01 -2.70 2.68
C TRP A 71 -5.69 -4.02 3.09
N SER A 72 -4.93 -5.12 3.20
CA SER A 72 -5.49 -6.39 3.68
C SER A 72 -6.06 -6.27 5.10
N SER A 73 -5.33 -5.63 6.02
CA SER A 73 -5.79 -5.41 7.40
C SER A 73 -7.04 -4.55 7.47
N LEU A 74 -7.09 -3.45 6.69
CA LEU A 74 -8.26 -2.59 6.61
C LEU A 74 -9.49 -3.34 6.09
N SER A 75 -9.31 -4.18 5.08
CA SER A 75 -10.39 -5.00 4.53
C SER A 75 -10.93 -5.99 5.55
N ALA A 76 -10.06 -6.55 6.41
CA ALA A 76 -10.45 -7.45 7.49
C ALA A 76 -11.24 -6.71 8.59
N VAL A 77 -10.72 -5.57 9.08
CA VAL A 77 -11.40 -4.75 10.11
C VAL A 77 -12.81 -4.34 9.68
N VAL A 78 -12.97 -3.93 8.41
CA VAL A 78 -14.27 -3.54 7.87
C VAL A 78 -15.20 -4.74 7.67
N ALA A 79 -14.66 -5.91 7.31
CA ALA A 79 -15.46 -7.13 7.16
C ALA A 79 -15.94 -7.66 8.52
N GLU A 80 -15.12 -7.57 9.57
CA GLU A 80 -15.45 -8.01 10.93
C GLU A 80 -16.53 -7.13 11.57
N ASN A 81 -16.48 -5.81 11.35
CA ASN A 81 -17.46 -4.86 11.88
C ASN A 81 -18.82 -4.87 11.17
N ASP A 82 -18.89 -5.42 9.95
CA ASP A 82 -20.09 -5.45 9.09
C ASP A 82 -20.80 -4.08 8.93
N CYS A 83 -20.03 -2.98 8.99
CA CYS A 83 -20.56 -1.63 9.04
C CYS A 83 -20.52 -0.94 7.66
N PRO A 84 -21.67 -0.55 7.06
CA PRO A 84 -21.71 0.08 5.74
C PRO A 84 -20.89 1.37 5.64
N GLU A 85 -20.90 2.20 6.68
CA GLU A 85 -20.19 3.46 6.71
C GLU A 85 -18.67 3.27 6.73
N MET A 86 -18.17 2.24 7.44
CA MET A 86 -16.74 1.88 7.39
C MET A 86 -16.34 1.32 6.03
N ARG A 87 -17.24 0.61 5.31
CA ARG A 87 -16.97 0.17 3.93
C ARG A 87 -16.80 1.33 2.98
N GLU A 88 -17.61 2.38 3.11
CA GLU A 88 -17.47 3.59 2.28
C GLU A 88 -16.11 4.28 2.50
N LEU A 89 -15.48 4.14 3.68
CA LEU A 89 -14.13 4.65 3.91
C LEU A 89 -13.05 3.97 3.05
N LEU A 90 -13.28 2.73 2.60
CA LEU A 90 -12.36 2.01 1.71
C LEU A 90 -12.56 2.33 0.22
N ARG A 91 -13.65 3.03 -0.14
CA ARG A 91 -13.95 3.37 -1.53
C ARG A 91 -12.80 4.08 -2.27
N PRO A 92 -12.08 5.04 -1.67
CA PRO A 92 -10.94 5.67 -2.34
C PRO A 92 -9.80 4.69 -2.69
N LEU A 93 -9.62 3.63 -1.89
CA LEU A 93 -8.67 2.55 -2.19
C LEU A 93 -9.15 1.73 -3.37
N ASP A 94 -10.43 1.35 -3.37
CA ASP A 94 -11.03 0.58 -4.45
C ASP A 94 -10.95 1.30 -5.80
N ASP A 95 -11.16 2.61 -5.82
CA ASP A 95 -10.98 3.47 -7.00
C ASP A 95 -9.54 3.41 -7.55
N ARG A 96 -8.55 3.11 -6.70
CA ARG A 96 -7.11 3.01 -7.03
C ARG A 96 -6.62 1.60 -7.23
N ARG A 97 -7.50 0.59 -7.16
CA ARG A 97 -7.13 -0.83 -7.29
C ARG A 97 -6.38 -1.12 -8.58
N LEU A 98 -6.85 -0.58 -9.70
CA LEU A 98 -6.18 -0.77 -10.99
C LEU A 98 -4.80 -0.10 -11.00
N ALA A 99 -4.70 1.17 -10.55
CA ALA A 99 -3.45 1.90 -10.45
C ALA A 99 -2.43 1.15 -9.58
N TRP A 100 -2.89 0.60 -8.45
CA TRP A 100 -2.05 -0.22 -7.58
C TRP A 100 -1.56 -1.50 -8.28
N GLN A 101 -2.46 -2.25 -8.92
CA GLN A 101 -2.13 -3.50 -9.59
C GLN A 101 -1.05 -3.31 -10.66
N VAL A 102 -1.21 -2.33 -11.55
CA VAL A 102 -0.25 -2.10 -12.64
C VAL A 102 1.10 -1.61 -12.10
N THR A 103 1.08 -0.75 -11.08
CA THR A 103 2.30 -0.21 -10.45
C THR A 103 3.07 -1.30 -9.74
N LYS A 104 2.39 -2.13 -8.95
CA LYS A 104 2.99 -3.24 -8.22
C LYS A 104 3.65 -4.24 -9.17
N MET A 105 2.97 -4.62 -10.25
CA MET A 105 3.54 -5.53 -11.26
C MET A 105 4.82 -4.94 -11.85
N PHE A 106 4.74 -3.69 -12.34
CA PHE A 106 5.89 -3.00 -12.93
C PHE A 106 7.09 -2.91 -11.98
N LEU A 107 6.88 -2.52 -10.72
CA LEU A 107 7.96 -2.40 -9.74
C LEU A 107 8.56 -3.76 -9.38
N ASN A 108 7.74 -4.81 -9.28
CA ASN A 108 8.25 -6.17 -9.05
C ASN A 108 9.11 -6.66 -10.22
N ASP A 109 8.67 -6.42 -11.47
CA ASP A 109 9.43 -6.79 -12.66
C ASP A 109 10.80 -6.09 -12.70
N ILE A 110 10.84 -4.79 -12.33
CA ILE A 110 12.10 -4.03 -12.25
C ILE A 110 13.00 -4.54 -11.13
N LEU A 111 12.44 -4.83 -9.95
CA LEU A 111 13.21 -5.39 -8.83
C LEU A 111 13.84 -6.73 -9.23
N GLU A 112 13.05 -7.62 -9.85
CA GLU A 112 13.51 -8.92 -10.32
C GLU A 112 14.60 -8.77 -11.39
N ALA A 113 14.38 -7.92 -12.40
CA ALA A 113 15.38 -7.68 -13.44
C ALA A 113 16.67 -7.07 -12.87
N SER A 114 16.57 -6.19 -11.89
CA SER A 114 17.71 -5.58 -11.21
C SER A 114 18.53 -6.62 -10.46
N GLU A 115 17.89 -7.46 -9.68
CA GLU A 115 18.56 -8.51 -8.92
C GLU A 115 19.30 -9.50 -9.84
N HIS A 116 18.63 -9.97 -10.90
CA HIS A 116 19.25 -10.86 -11.87
C HIS A 116 20.37 -10.18 -12.66
N GLY A 117 20.22 -8.89 -13.01
CA GLY A 117 21.25 -8.13 -13.71
C GLY A 117 22.52 -8.01 -12.89
N TRP A 118 22.41 -7.74 -11.59
CA TRP A 118 23.55 -7.56 -10.69
C TRP A 118 24.27 -8.88 -10.34
N MET A 119 23.55 -10.00 -10.18
CA MET A 119 24.17 -11.31 -9.89
C MET A 119 25.04 -11.86 -11.04
N ASN A 120 24.96 -11.29 -12.25
CA ASN A 120 25.74 -11.71 -13.42
C ASN A 120 26.96 -10.80 -13.69
N VAL A 121 27.27 -9.85 -12.79
CA VAL A 121 28.41 -8.92 -12.92
C VAL A 121 29.60 -9.30 -12.00
N ASP A 122 29.46 -10.35 -11.19
CA ASP A 122 30.51 -10.90 -10.31
C ASP A 122 31.26 -12.09 -10.93
#